data_AF-A0A8T0IN03-F1
#
_entry.id   AF-A0A8T0IN03-F1
#
_cell.length_a   1.000
_cell.length_b   1.000
_cell.length_c   1.000
_cell.angle_alpha   90.00
_cell.angle_beta   90.00
_cell.angle_gamma   90.00
#
_symmetry.space_group_name_H-M   'P 1'
#
loop_
_entity.id
_entity.type
_entity.pdbx_description
1 polymer ?
#
loop_
_entity_poly.entity_id
_entity_poly.type
_entity_poly.pdbx_seq_one_letter_code
_entity_poly.pdbx_strand_id
1 'polypeptide(L)'
;MNAEVSLVLQRKYEQLQQLADDPSAQISQVFEKSLQYVRRFSRYQNPDAVKQVREVLTRNQLHEFEVCVIGNLCPETVEEAKALVPSITKRGRMDDEKIETMLTDLATIKKFE
;
A
#
# COMPACT_ATOMS: atom_id res chain seq x y z
N MET A 1 -1.63 -2.58 3.09
CA MET A 1 -1.22 -1.31 2.45
C MET A 1 -2.41 -0.37 2.34
N ASN A 2 -2.20 0.96 2.29
CA ASN A 2 -3.25 1.96 2.13
C ASN A 2 -4.12 1.67 0.89
N ALA A 3 -3.51 1.20 -0.19
CA ALA A 3 -4.22 0.85 -1.42
C ALA A 3 -5.24 -0.28 -1.25
N GLU A 4 -4.86 -1.34 -0.54
CA GLU A 4 -5.78 -2.45 -0.25
C GLU A 4 -6.91 -1.99 0.67
N VAL A 5 -6.59 -1.18 1.68
CA VAL A 5 -7.62 -0.60 2.57
C VAL A 5 -8.55 0.31 1.76
N SER A 6 -8.02 1.10 0.82
CA SER A 6 -8.82 1.92 -0.08
C SER A 6 -9.81 1.09 -0.87
N LEU A 7 -9.37 0.00 -1.50
CA LEU A 7 -10.25 -0.90 -2.26
C LEU A 7 -11.34 -1.52 -1.38
N VAL A 8 -10.98 -1.98 -0.17
CA VAL A 8 -11.93 -2.60 0.76
C VAL A 8 -12.96 -1.58 1.26
N LEU A 9 -12.52 -0.39 1.68
CA LEU A 9 -13.43 0.65 2.18
C LEU A 9 -14.29 1.23 1.06
N GLN A 10 -13.75 1.40 -0.16
CA GLN A 10 -14.51 1.82 -1.35
C GLN A 10 -15.65 0.85 -1.63
N ARG A 11 -15.36 -0.45 -1.70
CA ARG A 11 -16.38 -1.49 -1.92
C ARG A 11 -17.43 -1.52 -0.81
N LYS A 12 -17.00 -1.36 0.45
CA LYS A 12 -17.93 -1.31 1.57
C LYS A 12 -18.83 -0.08 1.50
N TYR A 13 -18.29 1.07 1.10
CA TYR A 13 -19.05 2.30 0.90
C TYR A 13 -20.12 2.15 -0.18
N GLU A 14 -19.79 1.55 -1.33
CA GLU A 14 -20.74 1.26 -2.40
C GLU A 14 -21.87 0.33 -1.96
N GLN A 15 -21.54 -0.71 -1.17
CA GLN A 15 -22.56 -1.61 -0.61
C GLN A 15 -23.52 -0.87 0.33
N LEU A 16 -23.00 0.02 1.19
CA LEU A 16 -23.83 0.80 2.10
C LEU A 16 -24.75 1.76 1.34
N GLN A 17 -24.29 2.34 0.23
CA GLN A 17 -25.12 3.18 -0.64
C GLN A 17 -26.27 2.41 -1.32
N GLN A 18 -26.06 1.13 -1.66
CA GLN A 18 -27.08 0.30 -2.31
C GLN A 18 -28.14 -0.24 -1.33
N LEU A 19 -27.79 -0.39 -0.04
CA LEU A 19 -28.63 -1.03 0.98
C LEU A 19 -29.45 -0.04 1.82
N ALA A 20 -29.14 1.26 1.78
CA ALA A 20 -29.71 2.24 2.70
C ALA A 20 -30.67 3.21 2.00
N ASP A 21 -31.85 3.43 2.60
CA ASP A 21 -32.76 4.53 2.25
C ASP A 21 -32.14 5.91 2.59
N ASP A 22 -31.27 5.97 3.61
CA ASP A 22 -30.39 7.10 3.92
C ASP A 22 -28.94 6.61 4.13
N PRO A 23 -28.05 6.76 3.13
CA PRO A 23 -26.66 6.34 3.19
C PRO A 23 -25.84 7.04 4.29
N SER A 24 -26.26 8.23 4.73
CA SER A 24 -25.51 9.05 5.69
C SER A 24 -25.64 8.54 7.12
N ALA A 25 -26.76 7.86 7.44
CA ALA A 25 -27.03 7.37 8.80
C ALA A 25 -26.18 6.15 9.20
N GLN A 26 -25.63 5.40 8.23
CA GLN A 26 -24.87 4.16 8.50
C GLN A 26 -23.35 4.34 8.47
N ILE A 27 -22.85 5.51 8.07
CA ILE A 27 -21.41 5.75 7.93
C ILE A 27 -20.89 6.44 9.17
N SER A 28 -20.02 5.75 9.91
CA SER A 28 -19.36 6.37 11.07
C SER A 28 -18.32 7.40 10.64
N GLN A 29 -18.09 8.40 11.49
CA GLN A 29 -17.05 9.41 11.26
C GLN A 29 -15.65 8.78 11.09
N VAL A 30 -15.37 7.67 11.81
CA VAL A 30 -14.10 6.94 11.68
C VAL A 30 -13.98 6.31 10.29
N PHE A 31 -15.05 5.72 9.77
CA PHE A 31 -15.06 5.14 8.43
C PHE A 31 -14.82 6.21 7.37
N GLU A 32 -15.55 7.33 7.45
CA GLU A 32 -15.43 8.43 6.50
C GLU A 32 -14.01 9.01 6.47
N LYS A 33 -13.45 9.33 7.64
CA LYS A 33 -12.08 9.86 7.74
C LYS A 33 -11.03 8.85 7.26
N SER A 34 -11.22 7.56 7.56
CA SER A 34 -10.32 6.51 7.10
C SER A 34 -10.36 6.37 5.58
N LEU A 35 -11.55 6.36 4.98
CA LEU A 35 -11.74 6.32 3.54
C LEU A 35 -11.13 7.54 2.85
N GLN A 36 -11.33 8.74 3.38
CA GLN A 36 -10.71 9.96 2.87
C GLN A 36 -9.18 9.90 2.93
N TYR A 37 -8.62 9.41 4.05
CA TYR A 37 -7.18 9.26 4.19
C TYR A 37 -6.60 8.27 3.16
N VAL A 38 -7.17 7.07 3.06
CA VAL A 38 -6.63 6.06 2.15
C VAL A 38 -6.86 6.42 0.69
N ARG A 39 -7.95 7.12 0.33
CA ARG A 39 -8.12 7.68 -1.02
C ARG A 39 -7.04 8.71 -1.37
N ARG A 40 -6.65 9.55 -0.40
CA ARG A 40 -5.65 10.60 -0.61
C ARG A 40 -4.22 10.05 -0.66
N PHE A 41 -3.89 9.10 0.21
CA PHE A 41 -2.53 8.61 0.41
C PHE A 41 -2.27 7.23 -0.17
N SER A 42 -3.26 6.63 -0.84
CA SER A 42 -2.98 5.44 -1.64
C SER A 42 -2.05 5.81 -2.78
N ARG A 43 -0.98 5.04 -2.91
CA ARG A 43 -0.03 5.16 -4.03
C ARG A 43 -0.50 4.42 -5.27
N TYR A 44 -1.44 3.49 -5.08
CA TYR A 44 -1.97 2.64 -6.12
C TYR A 44 -3.51 2.67 -6.10
N GLN A 45 -4.15 2.90 -7.24
CA GLN A 45 -5.60 2.90 -7.44
C GLN A 45 -6.08 1.68 -8.23
N ASN A 46 -5.27 1.16 -9.15
CA ASN A 46 -5.66 0.03 -9.99
C ASN A 46 -5.58 -1.28 -9.17
N PRO A 47 -6.66 -2.07 -9.02
CA PRO A 47 -6.65 -3.33 -8.30
C PRO A 47 -5.56 -4.32 -8.76
N ASP A 48 -5.27 -4.34 -10.06
CA ASP A 48 -4.22 -5.20 -10.62
C ASP A 48 -2.82 -4.70 -10.24
N ALA A 49 -2.61 -3.37 -10.20
CA ALA A 49 -1.37 -2.79 -9.72
C ALA A 49 -1.16 -3.07 -8.23
N VAL A 50 -2.21 -2.95 -7.41
CA VAL A 50 -2.16 -3.30 -5.97
C VAL A 50 -1.74 -4.75 -5.76
N LYS A 51 -2.28 -5.67 -6.56
CA LYS A 51 -1.92 -7.08 -6.51
C LYS A 51 -0.46 -7.31 -6.91
N GLN A 52 0.00 -6.70 -8.01
CA GLN A 52 1.38 -6.81 -8.47
C GLN A 52 2.38 -6.26 -7.45
N VAL A 53 2.09 -5.10 -6.83
CA VAL A 53 2.90 -4.52 -5.75
C VAL A 53 3.00 -5.49 -4.57
N ARG A 54 1.88 -6.08 -4.17
CA ARG A 54 1.85 -7.09 -3.10
C ARG A 54 2.74 -8.28 -3.44
N GLU A 55 2.67 -8.78 -4.67
CA GLU A 55 3.51 -9.90 -5.13
C GLU A 55 5.01 -9.55 -5.12
N VAL A 56 5.38 -8.37 -5.63
CA VAL A 56 6.77 -7.87 -5.63
C VAL A 56 7.32 -7.72 -4.20
N LEU A 57 6.51 -7.26 -3.26
CA LEU A 57 6.98 -7.09 -1.87
C LEU A 57 7.09 -8.43 -1.14
N THR A 58 6.15 -9.36 -1.37
CA THR A 58 6.06 -10.62 -0.61
C THR A 58 7.08 -11.67 -1.08
N ARG A 59 7.61 -11.56 -2.31
CA ARG A 59 8.71 -12.41 -2.80
C ARG A 59 10.06 -12.09 -2.15
N ASN A 60 10.18 -10.94 -1.47
CA ASN A 60 11.37 -10.53 -0.75
C ASN A 60 11.33 -10.99 0.72
N GLN A 61 12.48 -10.98 1.40
CA GLN A 61 12.60 -11.44 2.79
C GLN A 61 12.17 -10.36 3.80
N LEU A 62 10.98 -9.81 3.60
CA LEU A 62 10.39 -8.73 4.39
C LEU A 62 9.37 -9.27 5.39
N HIS A 63 9.27 -8.63 6.55
CA HIS A 63 8.16 -8.83 7.48
C HIS A 63 6.92 -8.06 7.01
N GLU A 64 5.74 -8.48 7.45
CA GLU A 64 4.45 -7.90 7.00
C GLU A 64 4.36 -6.38 7.22
N PHE A 65 4.95 -5.87 8.31
CA PHE A 65 5.00 -4.43 8.55
C PHE A 65 5.93 -3.72 7.56
N GLU A 66 7.06 -4.33 7.19
CA GLU A 66 8.04 -3.76 6.24
C GLU A 66 7.41 -3.69 4.84
N VAL A 67 6.69 -4.74 4.44
CA VAL A 67 5.87 -4.76 3.23
C VAL A 67 4.88 -3.59 3.23
N CYS A 68 4.14 -3.40 4.32
CA CYS A 68 3.17 -2.31 4.42
C CYS A 68 3.82 -0.93 4.37
N VAL A 69 4.95 -0.73 5.05
CA VAL A 69 5.63 0.57 5.09
C VAL A 69 6.24 0.91 3.74
N ILE A 70 6.97 -0.01 3.10
CA ILE A 70 7.56 0.21 1.77
C ILE A 70 6.46 0.47 0.73
N GLY A 71 5.39 -0.34 0.73
CA GLY A 71 4.27 -0.16 -0.18
C GLY A 71 3.49 1.15 0.01
N ASN A 72 3.52 1.74 1.21
CA ASN A 72 2.86 3.02 1.49
C ASN A 72 3.75 4.23 1.22
N LEU A 73 5.03 4.15 1.62
CA LEU A 73 5.96 5.28 1.53
C LEU A 73 6.59 5.40 0.14
N CYS A 74 6.78 4.28 -0.56
CA CYS A 74 7.40 4.21 -1.90
C CYS A 74 8.76 4.94 -1.97
N PRO A 75 9.77 4.49 -1.21
CA PRO A 75 11.11 5.05 -1.31
C PRO A 75 11.67 4.90 -2.72
N GLU A 76 12.46 5.87 -3.16
CA GLU A 76 13.02 5.94 -4.51
C GLU A 76 14.49 5.49 -4.56
N THR A 77 15.19 5.48 -3.42
CA THR A 77 16.58 5.02 -3.32
C THR A 77 16.79 4.01 -2.20
N VAL A 78 17.86 3.21 -2.31
CA VAL A 78 18.28 2.26 -1.26
C VAL A 78 18.55 2.97 0.06
N GLU A 79 19.19 4.15 0.02
CA GLU A 79 19.46 4.96 1.21
C GLU A 79 18.17 5.41 1.90
N GLU A 80 17.18 5.86 1.12
CA GLU A 80 15.88 6.25 1.65
C GLU A 80 15.14 5.06 2.27
N ALA A 81 15.12 3.91 1.57
CA ALA A 81 14.49 2.70 2.08
C ALA A 81 15.10 2.24 3.41
N LYS A 82 16.43 2.29 3.53
CA LYS A 82 17.15 1.98 4.77
C LYS A 82 16.89 3.00 5.88
N ALA A 83 16.79 4.29 5.54
CA ALA A 83 16.51 5.34 6.51
C ALA A 83 15.08 5.24 7.07
N LEU A 84 14.10 4.96 6.21
CA LEU A 84 12.69 4.82 6.57
C LEU A 84 12.38 3.50 7.26
N VAL A 85 13.01 2.40 6.82
CA VAL A 85 12.77 1.05 7.35
C VAL A 85 14.10 0.36 7.70
N PRO A 86 14.81 0.78 8.76
CA PRO A 86 16.13 0.25 9.10
C PRO A 86 16.14 -1.26 9.38
N SER A 87 14.99 -1.85 9.69
CA SER A 87 14.87 -3.27 9.98
C SER A 87 15.10 -4.17 8.77
N ILE A 88 14.92 -3.70 7.52
CA ILE A 88 15.00 -4.53 6.31
C ILE A 88 16.41 -5.10 6.09
N THR A 89 17.44 -4.38 6.51
CA THR A 89 18.84 -4.82 6.41
C THR A 89 19.30 -5.65 7.61
N LYS A 90 18.48 -5.73 8.66
CA LYS A 90 18.83 -6.46 9.89
C LYS A 90 19.08 -7.94 9.56
N ARG A 91 20.22 -8.45 10.04
CA ARG A 91 20.70 -9.82 9.81
C ARG A 91 21.00 -10.16 8.33
N GLY A 92 21.18 -9.16 7.46
CA GLY A 92 21.55 -9.38 6.06
C GLY A 92 20.44 -10.00 5.20
N ARG A 93 19.17 -9.84 5.59
CA ARG A 93 18.00 -10.33 4.81
C ARG A 93 17.90 -9.68 3.44
N MET A 94 18.10 -8.36 3.41
CA MET A 94 18.10 -7.54 2.21
C MET A 94 19.44 -6.83 2.08
N ASP A 95 20.13 -7.08 0.97
CA ASP A 95 21.31 -6.33 0.53
C ASP A 95 20.88 -5.21 -0.44
N ASP A 96 21.83 -4.35 -0.79
CA ASP A 96 21.57 -3.14 -1.58
C ASP A 96 21.06 -3.48 -2.98
N GLU A 97 21.60 -4.53 -3.61
CA GLU A 97 21.14 -5.00 -4.93
C GLU A 97 19.69 -5.49 -4.91
N LYS A 98 19.29 -6.26 -3.88
CA LYS A 98 17.90 -6.70 -3.72
C LYS A 98 16.96 -5.54 -3.46
N ILE A 99 17.38 -4.57 -2.65
CA ILE A 99 16.58 -3.38 -2.38
C ILE A 99 16.40 -2.60 -3.68
N GLU A 100 17.48 -2.29 -4.39
CA GLU A 100 17.46 -1.57 -5.67
C GLU A 100 16.54 -2.25 -6.71
N THR A 101 16.67 -3.57 -6.83
CA THR A 101 15.83 -4.38 -7.74
C THR A 101 14.35 -4.25 -7.36
N MET A 102 14.03 -4.46 -6.08
CA MET A 102 12.65 -4.32 -5.58
C MET A 102 12.10 -2.91 -5.82
N LEU A 103 12.87 -1.86 -5.56
CA LEU A 103 12.42 -0.48 -5.81
C LEU A 103 12.19 -0.22 -7.30
N THR A 104 13.06 -0.75 -8.17
CA THR A 104 12.91 -0.65 -9.63
C THR A 104 11.64 -1.35 -10.12
N ASP A 105 11.33 -2.53 -9.60
CA ASP A 105 10.10 -3.25 -9.92
C ASP A 105 8.85 -2.45 -9.50
N LEU A 106 8.86 -1.88 -8.28
CA LEU A 106 7.77 -1.06 -7.79
C LEU A 106 7.60 0.23 -8.60
N ALA A 107 8.71 0.88 -8.98
CA ALA A 107 8.69 2.07 -9.82
C ALA A 107 8.11 1.76 -11.21
N THR A 108 8.41 0.58 -11.75
CA THR A 108 7.84 0.11 -13.02
C THR A 108 6.33 -0.03 -12.92
N ILE A 109 5.82 -0.69 -11.88
CA ILE A 109 4.36 -0.84 -11.69
C ILE A 109 3.68 0.53 -11.57
N LYS A 110 4.24 1.43 -10.74
CA LYS A 110 3.72 2.79 -10.54
C LYS A 110 3.71 3.64 -11.82
N LYS A 111 4.64 3.40 -12.75
CA LYS A 111 4.71 4.13 -14.02
C LYS A 111 3.59 3.76 -15.00
N PHE A 112 3.09 2.52 -14.93
CA PHE A 112 2.09 1.98 -15.84
C PHE A 112 0.70 1.84 -15.20
N GLU A 113 0.53 2.44 -14.03
CA GLU A 113 -0.73 2.50 -13.30
C GLU A 113 -1.64 3.64 -13.77
#